data_AF-A0A2D4LUS6-F1
#
_entry.id   AF-A0A2D4LUS6-F1
#
_cell.length_a   1.000
_cell.length_b   1.000
_cell.length_c   1.000
_cell.angle_alpha   90.00
_cell.angle_beta   90.00
_cell.angle_gamma   90.00
#
_symmetry.space_group_name_H-M   'P 1'
#
loop_
_entity.id
_entity.type
_entity.pdbx_description
1 polymer ?
#
loop_
_entity_poly.entity_id
_entity_poly.type
_entity_poly.pdbx_seq_one_letter_code
_entity_poly.pdbx_strand_id
1 'polypeptide(L)'
;LRLHEEKIIKDRRHHLKTYPNCFVAKELIDWLIDHKEASDRETAIKLVQKLLDRSIIHHVCDEHKEFKDLKLFYRFRKDDGTFPLDNEVKAFMRGQRIYEKLMNTENV
;
A
#
# COMPACT_ATOMS: atom_id res chain seq x y z
N LEU A 1 7.38 -5.50 2.33
CA LEU A 1 6.21 -4.96 3.06
C LEU A 1 5.36 -6.16 3.45
N ARG A 2 5.00 -6.30 4.73
CA ARG A 2 4.20 -7.43 5.25
C ARG A 2 2.93 -7.70 4.42
N LEU A 3 2.34 -6.65 3.85
CA LEU A 3 1.19 -6.72 2.92
C LEU A 3 1.38 -7.62 1.69
N HIS A 4 2.61 -7.76 1.15
CA HIS A 4 2.88 -8.70 0.05
C HIS A 4 3.01 -10.13 0.54
N GLU A 5 3.61 -10.33 1.73
CA GLU A 5 3.78 -11.65 2.33
C GLU A 5 2.43 -12.26 2.71
N GLU A 6 1.52 -11.42 3.19
CA GLU A 6 0.15 -11.81 3.55
C GLU A 6 -0.83 -11.80 2.36
N LYS A 7 -0.33 -11.68 1.13
CA LYS A 7 -1.10 -11.75 -0.12
C LYS A 7 -2.27 -10.75 -0.23
N ILE A 8 -2.22 -9.65 0.53
CA ILE A 8 -3.13 -8.51 0.36
C ILE A 8 -2.83 -7.82 -0.97
N ILE A 9 -1.55 -7.64 -1.28
CA ILE A 9 -1.11 -7.10 -2.57
C ILE A 9 -0.88 -8.23 -3.57
N LYS A 10 -1.65 -8.26 -4.66
CA LYS A 10 -1.60 -9.28 -5.70
C LYS A 10 -2.30 -8.82 -6.98
N ASP A 11 -2.04 -9.53 -8.07
CA ASP A 11 -2.73 -9.33 -9.34
C ASP A 11 -4.21 -9.68 -9.23
N ARG A 12 -5.09 -8.81 -9.73
CA ARG A 12 -6.55 -9.04 -9.76
C ARG A 12 -7.11 -8.78 -11.14
N ARG A 13 -8.10 -9.57 -11.55
CA ARG A 13 -8.78 -9.43 -12.84
C ARG A 13 -10.20 -8.90 -12.66
N HIS A 14 -10.57 -7.88 -13.43
CA HIS A 14 -11.92 -7.29 -13.43
C HIS A 14 -12.27 -6.79 -14.85
N HIS A 15 -13.48 -7.09 -15.33
CA HIS A 15 -13.95 -6.78 -16.70
C HIS A 15 -12.88 -7.00 -17.78
N LEU A 16 -12.35 -8.23 -17.86
CA LEU A 16 -11.32 -8.65 -18.83
C LEU A 16 -9.96 -7.93 -18.70
N LYS A 17 -9.79 -6.97 -17.80
CA LYS A 17 -8.53 -6.28 -17.51
C LYS A 17 -7.85 -6.87 -16.28
N THR A 18 -6.54 -7.06 -16.36
CA THR A 18 -5.71 -7.46 -15.21
C THR A 18 -5.04 -6.22 -14.63
N TYR A 19 -5.16 -6.07 -13.31
CA TYR A 19 -4.54 -5.03 -12.51
C TYR A 19 -3.44 -5.68 -11.67
N PRO A 20 -2.16 -5.55 -12.05
CA PRO A 20 -1.07 -6.14 -11.28
C PRO A 20 -0.86 -5.44 -9.94
N ASN A 21 -0.30 -6.16 -8.97
CA ASN A 21 0.15 -5.65 -7.66
C ASN A 21 -0.81 -4.67 -6.98
N CYS A 22 -2.12 -4.92 -7.04
CA CYS A 22 -3.11 -4.04 -6.41
C CYS A 22 -3.58 -4.62 -5.07
N PHE A 23 -4.41 -3.87 -4.35
CA PHE A 23 -5.15 -4.33 -3.18
C PHE A 23 -6.58 -3.78 -3.21
N VAL A 24 -7.50 -4.46 -2.53
CA VAL A 24 -8.87 -3.96 -2.35
C VAL A 24 -8.87 -3.05 -1.13
N ALA A 25 -9.41 -1.84 -1.25
CA ALA A 25 -9.45 -0.86 -0.15
C ALA A 25 -10.05 -1.46 1.13
N LYS A 26 -11.21 -2.12 1.01
CA LYS A 26 -11.85 -2.79 2.15
C LYS A 26 -10.99 -3.87 2.81
N GLU A 27 -10.32 -4.71 2.01
CA GLU A 27 -9.44 -5.76 2.52
C GLU A 27 -8.24 -5.15 3.27
N LEU A 28 -7.68 -4.04 2.78
CA LEU A 28 -6.60 -3.33 3.47
C LEU A 28 -7.07 -2.78 4.82
N ILE A 29 -8.27 -2.21 4.88
CA ILE A 29 -8.81 -1.67 6.14
C ILE A 29 -9.04 -2.80 7.14
N ASP A 30 -9.67 -3.90 6.74
CA ASP A 30 -9.85 -5.07 7.61
C ASP A 30 -8.50 -5.58 8.13
N TRP A 31 -7.50 -5.70 7.24
CA TRP A 31 -6.14 -6.11 7.60
C TRP A 31 -5.49 -5.20 8.66
N LEU A 32 -5.60 -3.88 8.51
CA LEU A 32 -5.03 -2.91 9.45
C LEU A 32 -5.63 -3.05 10.86
N ILE A 33 -6.91 -3.38 10.95
CA ILE A 33 -7.59 -3.60 12.24
C ILE A 33 -7.15 -4.93 12.85
N ASP A 34 -7.19 -6.01 12.07
CA ASP A 34 -6.85 -7.36 12.53
C ASP A 34 -5.40 -7.45 13.06
N HIS A 35 -4.50 -6.68 12.45
CA HIS A 35 -3.08 -6.62 12.84
C HIS A 35 -2.76 -5.52 13.86
N LYS A 36 -3.79 -4.82 14.36
CA LYS A 36 -3.65 -3.72 15.34
C LYS A 36 -2.76 -2.57 14.86
N GLU A 37 -2.67 -2.38 13.54
CA GLU A 37 -2.00 -1.24 12.91
C GLU A 37 -2.88 0.03 12.99
N ALA A 38 -4.18 -0.12 13.21
CA ALA A 38 -5.11 0.96 13.55
C ALA A 38 -6.06 0.53 14.67
N SER A 39 -6.49 1.50 15.51
CA SER A 39 -7.39 1.27 16.64
C SER A 39 -8.82 0.95 16.22
N ASP A 40 -9.26 1.54 15.10
CA ASP A 40 -10.62 1.49 14.60
C ASP A 40 -10.64 1.83 13.11
N ARG A 41 -11.78 1.55 12.48
CA ARG A 41 -11.97 1.68 11.04
C ARG A 41 -11.82 3.12 10.52
N GLU A 42 -12.25 4.10 11.30
CA GLU A 42 -12.15 5.51 10.94
C GLU A 42 -10.69 5.97 10.95
N THR A 43 -9.93 5.55 11.97
CA THR A 43 -8.49 5.79 12.08
C THR A 43 -7.73 5.16 10.92
N ALA A 44 -8.07 3.92 10.55
CA ALA A 44 -7.49 3.24 9.38
C ALA A 44 -7.77 4.02 8.08
N ILE A 45 -9.01 4.47 7.86
CA ILE A 45 -9.38 5.29 6.70
C ILE A 45 -8.57 6.59 6.66
N LYS A 46 -8.44 7.30 7.78
CA LYS A 46 -7.63 8.54 7.87
C LYS A 46 -6.16 8.28 7.58
N LEU A 47 -5.61 7.16 8.06
CA LEU A 47 -4.23 6.77 7.78
C LEU A 47 -4.02 6.53 6.29
N VAL A 48 -4.90 5.73 5.67
CA VAL A 48 -4.78 5.40 4.25
C VAL A 48 -5.06 6.62 3.35
N GLN A 49 -5.97 7.52 3.75
CA GLN A 49 -6.16 8.82 3.09
C GLN A 49 -4.86 9.63 3.05
N LYS A 50 -4.11 9.70 4.16
CA LYS A 50 -2.80 10.40 4.17
C LYS A 50 -1.80 9.77 3.20
N LEU A 51 -1.84 8.45 3.01
CA LEU A 51 -1.01 7.78 2.00
C LEU A 51 -1.43 8.17 0.58
N LEU A 52 -2.73 8.29 0.33
CA LEU A 52 -3.28 8.75 -0.95
C LEU A 52 -2.90 10.21 -1.23
N ASP A 53 -3.08 11.11 -0.25
CA ASP A 53 -2.74 12.54 -0.35
C ASP A 53 -1.26 12.76 -0.67
N ARG A 54 -0.39 11.93 -0.09
CA ARG A 54 1.06 11.95 -0.33
C ARG A 54 1.49 11.19 -1.58
N SER A 55 0.54 10.73 -2.40
CA SER A 55 0.82 9.96 -3.61
C SER A 55 1.65 8.69 -3.35
N ILE A 56 1.56 8.10 -2.16
CA ILE A 56 2.20 6.81 -1.85
C ILE A 56 1.38 5.68 -2.46
N ILE A 57 0.05 5.82 -2.41
CA ILE A 57 -0.91 4.96 -3.08
C ILE A 57 -1.79 5.77 -4.04
N HIS A 58 -2.48 5.08 -4.94
CA HIS A 58 -3.46 5.68 -5.85
C HIS A 58 -4.56 4.68 -6.22
N HIS A 59 -5.72 5.17 -6.66
CA HIS A 59 -6.74 4.33 -7.27
C HIS A 59 -6.24 3.84 -8.63
N VAL A 60 -6.47 2.58 -9.00
CA VAL A 60 -5.88 2.00 -10.23
C VAL A 60 -6.31 2.67 -11.54
N CYS A 61 -7.38 3.48 -11.52
CA CYS A 61 -7.81 4.32 -12.64
C CYS A 61 -7.62 5.83 -12.39
N ASP A 62 -7.04 6.24 -11.26
CA ASP A 62 -6.85 7.63 -10.82
C ASP A 62 -8.15 8.49 -10.72
N GLU A 63 -9.32 7.85 -10.73
CA GLU A 63 -10.64 8.49 -10.66
C GLU A 63 -11.06 8.99 -9.26
N HIS A 64 -10.31 8.64 -8.21
CA HIS A 64 -10.72 8.90 -6.83
C HIS A 64 -9.61 9.61 -6.05
N LYS A 65 -9.86 10.88 -5.72
CA LYS A 65 -8.98 11.71 -4.86
C LYS A 65 -9.18 11.44 -3.37
N GLU A 66 -10.36 10.96 -3.00
CA GLU A 66 -10.68 10.51 -1.65
C GLU A 66 -10.63 8.98 -1.58
N PHE A 67 -10.05 8.46 -0.51
CA PHE A 67 -10.03 7.05 -0.21
C PHE A 67 -11.43 6.59 0.21
N LYS A 68 -11.87 5.46 -0.35
CA LYS A 68 -13.16 4.86 -0.03
C LYS A 68 -12.97 3.42 0.45
N ASP A 69 -13.45 3.12 1.65
CA ASP A 69 -13.52 1.78 2.23
C ASP A 69 -14.59 0.92 1.52
N LEU A 70 -14.33 0.61 0.25
CA LEU A 70 -15.20 -0.11 -0.66
C LEU A 70 -14.39 -1.19 -1.40
N LYS A 71 -15.07 -1.98 -2.23
CA LYS A 71 -14.41 -2.96 -3.12
C LYS A 71 -13.76 -2.30 -4.34
N LEU A 72 -12.97 -1.26 -4.11
CA LEU A 72 -12.21 -0.55 -5.13
C LEU A 72 -10.75 -0.99 -5.09
N PHE A 73 -10.08 -0.96 -6.25
CA PHE A 73 -8.68 -1.33 -6.35
C PHE A 73 -7.79 -0.10 -6.19
N TYR A 74 -6.86 -0.19 -5.27
CA TYR A 74 -5.78 0.76 -5.08
C TYR A 74 -4.44 0.05 -5.25
N ARG A 75 -3.38 0.82 -5.43
CA ARG A 75 -2.03 0.32 -5.66
C ARG A 75 -1.02 1.27 -5.04
N PHE A 76 0.10 0.73 -4.56
CA PHE A 76 1.26 1.55 -4.22
C PHE A 76 1.94 2.06 -5.49
N ARG A 77 2.26 3.35 -5.58
CA ARG A 77 2.96 3.91 -6.75
C ARG A 77 4.33 3.26 -6.99
N LYS A 78 4.95 2.71 -5.94
CA LYS A 78 6.18 1.92 -6.12
C LYS A 78 5.97 0.70 -7.04
N ASP A 79 4.77 0.12 -7.04
CA ASP A 79 4.43 -1.09 -7.78
C ASP A 79 3.85 -0.81 -9.18
N ASP A 80 3.55 0.44 -9.52
CA ASP A 80 3.02 0.84 -10.84
C ASP A 80 4.10 1.39 -11.79
N GLY A 81 5.33 1.56 -11.30
CA GLY A 81 6.45 2.10 -12.07
C GLY A 81 6.41 3.60 -12.32
N THR A 82 5.43 4.32 -11.75
CA THR A 82 5.26 5.79 -11.87
C THR A 82 5.89 6.54 -10.70
N PHE A 83 6.29 5.87 -9.62
CA PHE A 83 7.03 6.51 -8.54
C PHE A 83 8.36 7.06 -9.07
N PRO A 84 8.72 8.34 -8.84
CA PRO A 84 9.97 8.90 -9.32
C PRO A 84 11.13 8.17 -8.67
N LEU A 85 11.79 7.30 -9.43
CA LEU A 85 12.98 6.55 -9.01
C LEU A 85 14.25 7.33 -9.36
N ASP A 86 14.31 8.60 -8.97
CA ASP A 86 15.55 9.36 -9.03
C ASP A 86 16.59 8.80 -8.03
N ASN A 87 17.80 9.34 -8.08
CA ASN A 87 18.90 8.82 -7.28
C ASN A 87 18.68 9.01 -5.77
N GLU A 88 18.00 10.08 -5.36
CA GLU A 88 17.71 10.37 -3.95
C GLU A 88 16.70 9.36 -3.40
N VAL A 89 15.62 9.13 -4.15
CA VAL A 89 14.60 8.14 -3.80
C VAL A 89 15.19 6.73 -3.76
N LYS A 90 16.05 6.37 -4.72
CA LYS A 90 16.74 5.06 -4.72
C LYS A 90 17.62 4.89 -3.50
N ALA A 91 18.37 5.93 -3.12
CA ALA A 91 19.22 5.92 -1.93
C ALA A 91 18.38 5.74 -0.65
N PHE A 92 17.30 6.51 -0.51
CA PHE A 92 16.36 6.39 0.59
C PHE A 92 15.76 4.98 0.69
N MET A 93 15.23 4.42 -0.40
CA MET A 93 14.67 3.06 -0.42
C MET A 93 15.71 1.98 -0.11
N ARG A 94 16.98 2.21 -0.44
CA ARG A 94 18.08 1.31 -0.06
C ARG A 94 18.36 1.40 1.44
N GLY A 95 18.41 2.61 1.98
CA GLY A 95 18.57 2.86 3.42
C GLY A 95 17.44 2.23 4.24
N GLN A 96 16.19 2.45 3.86
CA GLN A 96 15.02 1.85 4.51
C GLN A 96 15.09 0.31 4.51
N ARG A 97 15.45 -0.31 3.39
CA ARG A 97 15.61 -1.79 3.31
C ARG A 97 16.73 -2.31 4.22
N ILE A 98 17.81 -1.56 4.39
CA ILE A 98 18.89 -1.93 5.31
C ILE A 98 18.38 -1.83 6.75
N TYR A 99 17.73 -0.72 7.10
CA TYR A 99 17.14 -0.52 8.43
C TYR A 99 16.14 -1.62 8.80
N GLU A 100 15.18 -1.92 7.93
CA GLU A 100 14.19 -3.00 8.16
C GLU A 100 14.86 -4.36 8.41
N LYS A 101 15.92 -4.68 7.66
CA LYS A 101 16.69 -5.91 7.89
C LYS A 101 17.37 -5.91 9.26
N LEU A 102 18.02 -4.82 9.63
CA LEU A 102 18.70 -4.71 10.93
C LEU A 102 17.69 -4.84 12.09
N MET A 103 16.58 -4.11 12.03
CA MET A 103 15.53 -4.18 13.07
C MET A 103 14.87 -5.55 13.16
N ASN A 104 14.69 -6.27 12.05
CA ASN A 104 14.16 -7.63 12.08
C ASN A 104 15.18 -8.65 12.62
N THR A 105 16.48 -8.33 12.61
CA THR A 105 17.54 -9.19 13.16
C THR A 105 17.67 -9.05 14.67
N GLU A 106 17.29 -7.91 15.24
CA GLU A 106 17.28 -7.67 16.71
C GLU A 106 16.07 -8.28 17.43
N ASN A 107 15.09 -8.82 16.69
CA ASN A 107 13.87 -9.43 17.22
C ASN A 107 13.87 -10.97 17.12
N VAL A 108 15.04 -11.60 17.01
CA VAL A 108 15.24 -13.07 17.02
C VAL A 108 16.10 -13.47 18.21
#